data_AF-A0A4Q2X7A8-F1
#
_entry.id   AF-A0A4Q2X7A8-F1
#
_cell.length_a   1.000
_cell.length_b   1.000
_cell.length_c   1.000
_cell.angle_alpha   90.00
_cell.angle_beta   90.00
_cell.angle_gamma   90.00
#
_symmetry.space_group_name_H-M   'P 1'
#
loop_
_entity.id
_entity.type
_entity.pdbx_description
1 polymer ?
#
loop_
_entity_poly.entity_id
_entity_poly.type
_entity_poly.pdbx_seq_one_letter_code
_entity_poly.pdbx_strand_id
1 'polypeptide(L)'
;MDPEAPIGGKRRGFRRWRLVAVCLLASPAVLLLLVNITLSNPWSRRWMAGKISQRAGGLEARVSSATWSPWNGISIGGLELLQPLPLRAAVKEPLLRVEYVRADPAWRAWLRGRPEISGIVIDTPRVVLPLELVSHLAASAPAPHAT
;
A
#
# COMPACT_ATOMS: atom_id res chain seq x y z
N MET A 1 45.39 49.41 -32.51
CA MET A 1 45.35 49.01 -31.09
C MET A 1 43.93 48.55 -30.83
N ASP A 2 43.72 47.25 -30.90
CA ASP A 2 42.40 46.63 -30.82
C ASP A 2 41.90 46.53 -29.37
N PRO A 3 40.57 46.68 -29.14
CA PRO A 3 40.00 46.58 -27.81
C PRO A 3 39.73 45.12 -27.41
N GLU A 4 40.01 44.85 -26.13
CA GLU A 4 39.34 43.93 -25.19
C GLU A 4 38.75 42.59 -25.67
N ALA A 5 39.14 41.53 -24.95
CA ALA A 5 38.18 40.50 -24.57
C ALA A 5 38.55 39.84 -23.22
N PRO A 6 37.75 40.01 -22.14
CA PRO A 6 37.82 39.11 -20.99
C PRO A 6 36.90 37.90 -21.23
N ILE A 7 37.41 36.85 -21.87
CA ILE A 7 36.70 35.57 -22.02
C ILE A 7 37.00 34.70 -20.80
N GLY A 8 36.20 34.80 -19.73
CA GLY A 8 36.45 33.95 -18.55
C GLY A 8 35.32 33.74 -17.53
N GLY A 9 34.24 34.52 -17.54
CA GLY A 9 33.29 34.52 -16.40
C GLY A 9 32.15 33.50 -16.43
N LYS A 10 31.73 32.99 -17.60
CA LYS A 10 30.40 32.35 -17.76
C LYS A 10 30.31 30.86 -17.37
N ARG A 11 31.42 30.16 -17.12
CA ARG A 11 31.41 28.69 -16.91
C ARG A 11 30.92 28.25 -15.52
N ARG A 12 31.05 29.09 -14.48
CA ARG A 12 30.65 28.73 -13.10
C ARG A 12 29.13 28.76 -12.89
N GLY A 13 28.42 29.67 -13.55
CA GLY A 13 26.96 29.78 -13.48
C GLY A 13 26.26 28.58 -14.13
N PHE A 14 26.70 28.20 -15.34
CA PHE A 14 26.09 27.10 -16.10
C PHE A 14 26.16 25.75 -15.37
N ARG A 15 27.25 25.49 -14.63
CA ARG A 15 27.39 24.26 -13.81
C ARG A 15 26.43 24.23 -12.62
N ARG A 16 26.19 25.38 -11.96
CA ARG A 16 25.20 25.50 -10.87
C ARG A 16 23.77 25.31 -11.40
N TRP A 17 23.45 25.91 -12.54
CA TRP A 17 22.14 25.72 -13.20
C TRP A 17 21.91 24.28 -13.67
N ARG A 18 22.94 23.60 -14.20
CA ARG A 18 22.86 22.16 -14.50
C ARG A 18 22.57 21.32 -13.25
N LEU A 19 23.26 21.59 -12.14
CA LEU A 19 23.02 20.90 -10.87
C LEU A 19 21.59 21.12 -10.36
N VAL A 20 21.12 22.37 -10.36
CA VAL A 20 19.75 22.69 -9.95
C VAL A 20 18.73 21.99 -10.85
N ALA A 21 18.91 22.03 -12.17
CA ALA A 21 18.02 21.34 -13.11
C ALA A 21 17.98 19.83 -12.90
N VAL A 22 19.15 19.20 -12.66
CA VAL A 22 19.24 17.76 -12.35
C VAL A 22 18.55 17.45 -11.02
N CYS A 23 18.76 18.24 -9.97
CA CYS A 23 18.08 18.04 -8.69
C CYS A 23 16.56 18.18 -8.81
N LEU A 24 16.08 19.15 -9.59
CA LEU A 24 14.65 19.41 -9.78
C LEU A 24 13.99 18.25 -10.54
N LEU A 25 14.64 17.74 -11.59
CA LEU A 25 14.20 16.55 -12.34
C LEU A 25 14.29 15.25 -11.53
N ALA A 26 15.31 15.09 -10.68
CA ALA A 26 15.49 13.90 -9.86
C ALA A 26 14.57 13.89 -8.62
N SER A 27 14.10 15.06 -8.17
CA SER A 27 13.30 15.20 -6.94
C SER A 27 12.07 14.31 -6.87
N PRO A 28 11.24 14.12 -7.93
CA PRO A 28 10.04 13.29 -7.85
C PRO A 28 10.40 11.81 -7.72
N ALA A 29 11.46 11.36 -8.40
CA ALA A 29 11.95 9.99 -8.32
C ALA A 29 12.51 9.67 -6.94
N VAL A 30 13.27 10.60 -6.35
CA VAL A 30 13.78 10.48 -4.98
C VAL A 30 12.63 10.43 -3.97
N LEU A 31 11.63 11.29 -4.12
CA LEU A 31 10.46 11.30 -3.23
C LEU A 31 9.67 9.99 -3.35
N LEU A 32 9.46 9.48 -4.55
CA LEU A 32 8.80 8.19 -4.78
C LEU A 32 9.56 7.03 -4.14
N LEU A 33 10.89 7.02 -4.25
CA LEU A 33 11.74 6.03 -3.57
C LEU A 33 11.61 6.11 -2.05
N LEU A 34 11.68 7.32 -1.48
CA LEU A 34 11.52 7.53 -0.04
C LEU A 34 10.16 7.02 0.45
N VAL A 35 9.07 7.31 -0.28
CA VAL A 35 7.74 6.79 0.06
C VAL A 35 7.73 5.26 0.02
N ASN A 36 8.26 4.62 -1.02
CA ASN A 36 8.28 3.15 -1.10
C ASN A 36 9.16 2.51 -0.02
N ILE A 37 10.26 3.14 0.37
CA ILE A 37 11.09 2.69 1.50
C ILE A 37 10.28 2.78 2.81
N THR A 38 9.55 3.87 3.04
CA THR A 38 8.71 4.01 4.25
C THR A 38 7.58 2.98 4.28
N LEU A 39 6.95 2.68 3.14
CA LEU A 39 5.93 1.62 3.02
C LEU A 39 6.52 0.21 3.14
N SER A 40 7.79 0.04 2.80
CA SER A 40 8.51 -1.22 2.98
C SER A 40 8.96 -1.45 4.42
N ASN A 41 8.97 -0.42 5.27
CA ASN A 41 9.35 -0.54 6.67
C ASN A 41 8.40 -1.48 7.44
N PRO A 42 8.88 -2.42 8.26
CA PRO A 42 8.01 -3.26 9.10
C PRO A 42 7.00 -2.48 9.97
N TRP A 43 7.33 -1.26 10.39
CA TRP A 43 6.42 -0.43 11.18
C TRP A 43 5.16 -0.03 10.41
N SER A 44 5.28 0.40 9.15
CA SER A 44 4.14 0.77 8.33
C SER A 44 3.28 -0.45 7.98
N ARG A 45 3.90 -1.59 7.68
CA ARG A 45 3.20 -2.87 7.46
C ARG A 45 2.39 -3.30 8.69
N ARG A 46 2.97 -3.20 9.90
CA ARG A 46 2.26 -3.48 11.17
C ARG A 46 1.11 -2.51 11.41
N TRP A 47 1.31 -1.23 11.12
CA TRP A 47 0.25 -0.23 11.26
C TRP A 47 -0.92 -0.51 10.31
N MET A 48 -0.66 -0.83 9.04
CA MET A 48 -1.70 -1.22 8.08
C MET A 48 -2.39 -2.52 8.49
N ALA A 49 -1.63 -3.53 8.91
CA ALA A 49 -2.18 -4.78 9.44
C ALA A 49 -3.12 -4.52 10.64
N GLY A 50 -2.74 -3.62 11.56
CA GLY A 50 -3.61 -3.22 12.67
C GLY A 50 -4.91 -2.57 12.20
N LYS A 51 -4.85 -1.68 11.19
CA LYS A 51 -6.05 -1.07 10.61
C LYS A 51 -6.97 -2.09 9.94
N ILE A 52 -6.41 -3.04 9.20
CA ILE A 52 -7.18 -4.09 8.55
C ILE A 52 -7.78 -5.03 9.59
N SER A 53 -7.00 -5.43 10.60
CA SER A 53 -7.46 -6.26 11.71
C SER A 53 -8.65 -5.64 12.44
N GLN A 54 -8.58 -4.33 12.73
CA GLN A 54 -9.68 -3.61 13.38
C GLN A 54 -10.95 -3.59 12.52
N ARG A 55 -10.83 -3.50 11.19
CA ARG A 55 -11.96 -3.53 10.26
C ARG A 55 -12.50 -4.94 10.03
N ALA A 56 -11.64 -5.95 10.14
CA ALA A 56 -11.97 -7.37 9.99
C ALA A 56 -12.49 -8.01 11.30
N GLY A 57 -13.08 -7.22 12.20
CA GLY A 57 -13.67 -7.73 13.44
C GLY A 57 -12.66 -8.25 14.46
N GLY A 58 -11.40 -7.80 14.42
CA GLY A 58 -10.35 -8.18 15.37
C GLY A 58 -9.52 -9.41 14.95
N LEU A 59 -9.73 -9.95 13.74
CA LEU A 59 -8.88 -11.00 13.19
C LEU A 59 -7.46 -10.47 12.96
N GLU A 60 -6.43 -11.20 13.38
CA GLU A 60 -5.04 -10.77 13.15
C GLU A 60 -4.76 -10.76 11.65
N ALA A 61 -4.44 -9.58 11.11
CA ALA A 61 -4.05 -9.43 9.73
C ALA A 61 -2.51 -9.41 9.61
N ARG A 62 -1.99 -9.92 8.51
CA ARG A 62 -0.59 -9.79 8.12
C ARG A 62 -0.49 -9.21 6.73
N VAL A 63 0.49 -8.35 6.55
CA VAL A 63 0.78 -7.73 5.26
C VAL A 63 2.25 -7.96 4.95
N SER A 64 2.52 -8.64 3.84
CA SER A 64 3.90 -8.95 3.43
C SER A 64 4.59 -7.74 2.80
N SER A 65 3.89 -6.97 1.96
CA SER A 65 4.46 -5.85 1.23
C SER A 65 3.45 -4.74 0.99
N ALA A 66 3.96 -3.52 0.83
CA ALA A 66 3.18 -2.33 0.54
C ALA A 66 4.02 -1.43 -0.37
N THR A 67 3.45 -0.98 -1.47
CA THR A 67 4.10 -0.08 -2.42
C THR A 67 3.11 0.97 -2.89
N TRP A 68 3.64 2.08 -3.36
CA TRP A 68 2.83 3.15 -3.92
C TRP A 68 3.52 3.75 -5.13
N SER A 69 2.77 4.00 -6.19
CA SER A 69 3.27 4.75 -7.33
C SER A 69 2.17 5.59 -8.00
N PRO A 70 2.54 6.67 -8.69
CA PRO A 70 1.61 7.49 -9.45
C PRO A 70 0.87 6.73 -10.57
N TRP A 71 1.49 5.70 -11.14
CA TRP A 71 0.90 4.94 -12.24
C TRP A 71 0.09 3.74 -11.76
N ASN A 72 0.55 3.08 -10.69
CA ASN A 72 -0.02 1.83 -10.20
C ASN A 72 -0.90 1.98 -8.95
N GLY A 73 -1.02 3.20 -8.41
CA GLY A 73 -1.77 3.46 -7.19
C GLY A 73 -1.10 2.89 -5.94
N ILE A 74 -1.90 2.55 -4.93
CA ILE A 74 -1.46 1.85 -3.73
C ILE A 74 -1.58 0.35 -3.99
N SER A 75 -0.55 -0.41 -3.68
CA SER A 75 -0.54 -1.86 -3.82
C SER A 75 -0.10 -2.54 -2.54
N ILE A 76 -0.89 -3.49 -2.07
CA ILE A 76 -0.65 -4.29 -0.87
C ILE A 76 -0.50 -5.74 -1.32
N GLY A 77 0.62 -6.36 -1.00
CA GLY A 77 0.89 -7.76 -1.35
C GLY A 77 0.83 -8.68 -0.13
N GLY A 78 0.40 -9.92 -0.36
CA GLY A 78 0.34 -11.00 0.63
C GLY A 78 -0.41 -10.57 1.89
N LEU A 79 -1.66 -10.17 1.70
CA LEU A 79 -2.58 -9.91 2.79
C LEU A 79 -3.14 -11.23 3.28
N GLU A 80 -2.92 -11.53 4.55
CA GLU A 80 -3.43 -12.75 5.20
C GLU A 80 -4.26 -12.37 6.42
N LEU A 81 -5.46 -12.91 6.53
CA LEU A 81 -6.25 -12.88 7.77
C LEU A 81 -6.11 -14.23 8.46
N LEU A 82 -5.54 -14.19 9.65
CA LEU A 82 -5.34 -15.38 10.47
C LEU A 82 -6.57 -15.73 11.26
N GLN A 83 -6.66 -17.00 11.64
CA GLN A 83 -7.69 -17.50 12.52
C GLN A 83 -7.58 -16.90 13.94
N PRO A 84 -8.71 -16.82 14.67
CA PRO A 84 -8.72 -16.50 16.08
C PRO A 84 -7.78 -17.45 16.85
N LEU A 85 -7.16 -16.94 17.93
CA LEU A 85 -6.23 -17.70 18.77
C LEU A 85 -6.64 -19.16 19.07
N PRO A 86 -7.90 -19.46 19.46
CA PRO A 86 -8.30 -20.84 19.80
C PRO A 86 -8.22 -21.83 18.64
N LEU A 87 -8.30 -21.38 17.38
CA LEU A 87 -8.34 -22.26 16.19
C LEU A 87 -6.99 -22.38 15.46
N ARG A 88 -6.00 -21.54 15.79
CA ARG A 88 -4.65 -21.58 15.16
C ARG A 88 -3.91 -22.90 15.35
N ALA A 89 -4.17 -23.61 16.45
CA ALA A 89 -3.52 -24.89 16.71
C ALA A 89 -4.08 -26.01 15.81
N ALA A 90 -5.34 -25.91 15.42
CA ALA A 90 -6.04 -26.93 14.65
C ALA A 90 -5.93 -26.71 13.13
N VAL A 91 -5.89 -25.46 12.67
CA VAL A 91 -5.83 -25.15 11.25
C VAL A 91 -4.68 -24.20 10.96
N LYS A 92 -3.71 -24.68 10.18
CA LYS A 92 -2.50 -23.93 9.79
C LYS A 92 -2.75 -22.93 8.68
N GLU A 93 -3.82 -23.10 7.90
CA GLU A 93 -4.13 -22.22 6.77
C GLU A 93 -4.86 -20.94 7.22
N PRO A 94 -4.49 -19.77 6.65
CA PRO A 94 -5.19 -18.51 6.93
C PRO A 94 -6.63 -18.54 6.40
N LEU A 95 -7.54 -17.80 7.04
CA LEU A 95 -8.95 -17.72 6.63
C LEU A 95 -9.10 -17.03 5.29
N LEU A 96 -8.33 -15.97 5.09
CA LEU A 96 -8.29 -15.23 3.85
C LEU A 96 -6.82 -15.04 3.49
N ARG A 97 -6.48 -15.39 2.27
CA ARG A 97 -5.22 -15.01 1.65
C ARG A 97 -5.54 -14.28 0.37
N VAL A 98 -5.04 -13.05 0.28
CA VAL A 98 -5.09 -12.25 -0.94
C VAL A 98 -3.66 -12.00 -1.35
N GLU A 99 -3.31 -12.45 -2.54
CA GLU A 99 -1.95 -12.29 -3.05
C GLU A 99 -1.64 -10.82 -3.31
N TYR A 100 -2.62 -10.10 -3.87
CA TYR A 100 -2.44 -8.72 -4.24
C TYR A 100 -3.74 -7.91 -4.16
N VAL A 101 -3.69 -6.77 -3.49
CA VAL A 101 -4.75 -5.76 -3.47
C VAL A 101 -4.18 -4.48 -4.06
N ARG A 102 -4.88 -3.91 -5.03
CA ARG A 102 -4.53 -2.62 -5.62
C ARG A 102 -5.69 -1.66 -5.46
N ALA A 103 -5.37 -0.45 -5.03
CA ALA A 103 -6.31 0.66 -4.97
C ALA A 103 -5.80 1.78 -5.88
N ASP A 104 -6.62 2.13 -6.87
CA ASP A 104 -6.31 3.19 -7.82
C ASP A 104 -6.86 4.52 -7.29
N PRO A 105 -6.01 5.51 -7.00
CA PRO A 105 -6.46 6.81 -6.56
C PRO A 105 -6.98 7.64 -7.74
N ALA A 106 -8.06 8.38 -7.52
CA ALA A 106 -8.54 9.37 -8.47
C ALA A 106 -7.62 10.60 -8.44
N TRP A 107 -6.53 10.58 -9.21
CA TRP A 107 -5.47 11.60 -9.16
C TRP A 107 -5.97 13.05 -9.25
N ARG A 108 -6.95 13.31 -10.13
CA ARG A 108 -7.54 14.65 -10.27
C ARG A 108 -8.20 15.12 -8.96
N ALA A 109 -8.86 14.23 -8.23
CA ALA A 109 -9.47 14.53 -6.95
C ALA A 109 -8.41 14.67 -5.85
N TRP A 110 -7.42 13.77 -5.82
CA TRP A 110 -6.32 13.80 -4.84
C TRP A 110 -5.49 15.07 -4.92
N LEU A 111 -5.12 15.50 -6.13
CA LEU A 111 -4.40 16.75 -6.36
C LEU A 111 -5.21 17.99 -5.97
N ARG A 112 -6.54 17.86 -5.86
CA ARG A 112 -7.45 18.90 -5.35
C ARG A 112 -7.76 18.74 -3.85
N GLY A 113 -7.02 17.88 -3.14
CA GLY A 113 -7.19 17.62 -1.71
C GLY A 113 -8.36 16.70 -1.36
N ARG A 114 -8.95 16.00 -2.32
CA ARG A 114 -10.06 15.05 -2.10
C ARG A 114 -9.53 13.61 -2.22
N PRO A 115 -9.34 12.89 -1.11
CA PRO A 115 -8.80 11.53 -1.14
C PRO A 115 -9.89 10.52 -1.60
N GLU A 116 -10.08 10.44 -2.91
CA GLU A 116 -11.05 9.56 -3.56
C GLU A 116 -10.35 8.38 -4.26
N ILE A 117 -10.92 7.18 -4.14
CA ILE A 117 -10.39 5.95 -4.76
C ILE A 117 -11.31 5.61 -5.93
N SER A 118 -10.76 5.50 -7.15
CA SER A 118 -11.54 5.21 -8.35
C SER A 118 -11.82 3.72 -8.53
N GLY A 119 -10.98 2.85 -7.98
CA GLY A 119 -11.13 1.41 -8.11
C GLY A 119 -10.32 0.64 -7.10
N ILE A 120 -10.80 -0.56 -6.77
CA ILE A 120 -10.09 -1.53 -5.96
C ILE A 120 -10.08 -2.84 -6.74
N VAL A 121 -8.89 -3.36 -7.02
CA VAL A 121 -8.67 -4.66 -7.66
C VAL A 121 -8.13 -5.60 -6.60
N ILE A 122 -8.77 -6.75 -6.46
CA ILE A 122 -8.38 -7.82 -5.54
C ILE A 122 -8.03 -9.01 -6.42
N ASP A 123 -6.75 -9.39 -6.41
CA ASP A 123 -6.25 -10.49 -7.22
C ASP A 123 -6.10 -11.76 -6.39
N THR A 124 -6.53 -12.88 -6.98
CA THR A 124 -6.53 -14.22 -6.40
C THR A 124 -7.00 -14.26 -4.92
N PRO A 125 -8.23 -13.81 -4.60
CA PRO A 125 -8.75 -13.95 -3.25
C PRO A 125 -9.02 -15.43 -2.95
N ARG A 126 -8.26 -16.01 -2.03
CA ARG A 126 -8.47 -17.37 -1.54
C ARG A 126 -9.05 -17.33 -0.14
N VAL A 127 -10.27 -17.81 0.00
CA VAL A 127 -10.94 -17.99 1.30
C VAL A 127 -10.87 -19.46 1.66
N VAL A 128 -10.35 -19.76 2.85
CA VAL A 128 -10.40 -21.10 3.44
C VAL A 128 -11.30 -21.01 4.66
N LEU A 129 -12.48 -21.62 4.57
CA LEU A 129 -13.44 -21.73 5.66
C LEU A 129 -13.38 -23.16 6.22
N PRO A 130 -12.76 -23.37 7.39
CA PRO A 130 -12.81 -24.66 8.06
C PRO A 130 -14.26 -25.06 8.34
N LEU A 131 -14.60 -26.32 8.13
CA LEU A 131 -15.96 -26.82 8.40
C LEU A 131 -16.38 -26.57 9.85
N GLU A 132 -15.43 -26.64 10.79
CA GLU A 132 -15.64 -26.33 12.22
C GLU A 132 -16.10 -24.88 12.46
N LEU A 133 -15.67 -23.94 11.62
CA LEU A 133 -16.13 -22.54 11.68
C LEU A 133 -17.53 -22.41 11.11
N VAL A 134 -17.84 -23.17 10.06
CA VAL A 134 -19.19 -23.21 9.46
C VAL A 134 -20.19 -23.83 10.44
N SER A 135 -19.82 -24.91 11.12
CA SER A 135 -20.67 -25.56 12.13
C SER A 135 -20.92 -24.65 13.33
N HIS A 136 -19.90 -23.93 13.80
CA HIS A 136 -20.05 -22.92 14.86
C HIS A 136 -20.97 -21.76 14.45
N LEU A 137 -20.84 -21.27 13.22
CA LEU A 137 -21.70 -20.20 12.69
C LEU A 137 -23.14 -20.69 12.52
N ALA A 138 -23.35 -21.91 12.02
CA ALA A 138 -24.66 -22.52 11.87
C ALA A 138 -25.33 -22.76 13.24
N ALA A 139 -24.57 -23.20 14.24
CA ALA A 139 -25.06 -23.38 15.61
C ALA A 139 -25.37 -22.05 16.32
N SER A 140 -24.70 -20.97 15.93
CA SER A 140 -24.91 -19.62 16.48
C SER A 140 -25.91 -18.78 15.68
N ALA A 141 -26.42 -19.30 14.57
CA ALA A 141 -27.43 -18.62 13.77
C ALA A 141 -28.75 -18.61 14.56
N PRO A 142 -29.37 -17.43 14.79
CA PRO A 142 -30.68 -17.37 15.43
C PRO A 142 -31.66 -18.18 14.60
N ALA A 143 -32.41 -19.06 15.26
CA ALA A 143 -33.40 -19.92 14.61
C ALA A 143 -34.29 -19.08 13.69
N PRO A 144 -34.55 -19.53 12.44
CA PRO A 144 -35.44 -18.82 11.55
C PRO A 144 -36.78 -18.65 12.26
N HIS A 145 -37.23 -17.40 12.42
CA HIS A 145 -38.57 -17.11 12.89
C HIS A 145 -39.54 -17.77 11.92
N ALA A 146 -40.13 -18.90 12.34
CA ALA A 146 -41.25 -19.50 11.64
C ALA A 146 -42.42 -18.52 11.71
N THR A 147 -42.82 -18.01 10.56
CA THR A 147 -44.12 -17.36 10.32
C THR A 147 -45.04 -18.34 9.63
#